data_AF-A0A4Y2BXZ2-F1
#
_entry.id   AF-A0A4Y2BXZ2-F1
#
_cell.length_a   1.000
_cell.length_b   1.000
_cell.length_c   1.000
_cell.angle_alpha   90.00
_cell.angle_beta   90.00
_cell.angle_gamma   90.00
#
_symmetry.space_group_name_H-M   'P 1'
#
loop_
_entity.id
_entity.type
_entity.pdbx_description
1 polymer ?
#
loop_
_entity_poly.entity_id
_entity_poly.type
_entity_poly.pdbx_seq_one_letter_code
_entity_poly.pdbx_strand_id
1 'polypeptide(L)'
;MPKRKRGITGDAASRREAIIKRERRVVETDEERSRRLSTMAQRGLDRRAEETEEPSNSRLSDMAQRGQERRAEETEEQRNRRLAVMGQRSQQRRAEETDEQRNSRLAVMGQRSQQKRAEETEEQRNSRLAIMAQRGQERRAEGTDEQRNSRLSAMLQHGRERRLNVIEGQNHYQIQTFYAARTVLN
;
A
#
# COMPACT_ATOMS: atom_id res chain seq x y z
N MET A 1 -32.98 -22.38 39.53
CA MET A 1 -31.61 -22.83 39.87
C MET A 1 -30.83 -21.66 40.46
N PRO A 2 -30.33 -21.75 41.71
CA PRO A 2 -29.68 -20.62 42.35
C PRO A 2 -28.23 -20.48 41.85
N LYS A 3 -27.85 -19.27 41.41
CA LYS A 3 -26.50 -18.95 40.95
C LYS A 3 -25.52 -19.03 42.12
N ARG A 4 -24.53 -19.92 42.04
CA ARG A 4 -23.40 -20.00 42.98
C ARG A 4 -22.60 -18.70 42.88
N LYS A 5 -22.67 -17.84 43.90
CA LYS A 5 -21.79 -16.68 44.07
C LYS A 5 -20.36 -17.21 44.21
N ARG A 6 -19.50 -16.95 43.21
CA ARG A 6 -18.05 -17.18 43.31
C ARG A 6 -17.52 -16.28 44.43
N GLY A 7 -17.02 -16.89 45.51
CA GLY A 7 -16.55 -16.19 46.69
C GLY A 7 -15.46 -15.18 46.38
N ILE A 8 -15.66 -13.94 46.82
CA ILE A 8 -14.67 -12.86 46.83
C ILE A 8 -13.85 -12.99 48.12
N THR A 9 -13.24 -14.14 48.36
CA THR A 9 -12.20 -14.30 49.37
C THR A 9 -10.86 -14.32 48.63
N GLY A 10 -10.52 -13.19 48.00
CA GLY A 10 -9.15 -12.96 47.57
C GLY A 10 -8.30 -12.89 48.82
N ASP A 11 -7.48 -13.91 49.00
CA ASP A 11 -6.55 -14.09 50.12
C ASP A 11 -5.90 -12.75 50.53
N ALA A 12 -5.97 -12.45 51.83
CA ALA A 12 -5.45 -11.21 52.38
C ALA A 12 -3.95 -11.04 52.09
N ALA A 13 -3.19 -12.14 51.99
CA ALA A 13 -1.78 -12.11 51.60
C ALA A 13 -1.60 -11.72 50.12
N SER A 14 -2.38 -12.30 49.20
CA SER A 14 -2.40 -11.93 47.78
C SER A 14 -2.69 -10.43 47.55
N ARG A 15 -3.59 -9.84 48.35
CA ARG A 15 -3.88 -8.39 48.29
C ARG A 15 -2.71 -7.54 48.81
N ARG A 16 -2.09 -7.94 49.93
CA ARG A 16 -0.90 -7.27 50.48
C ARG A 16 0.28 -7.31 49.51
N GLU A 17 0.51 -8.45 48.86
CA GLU A 17 1.54 -8.57 47.82
C GLU A 17 1.29 -7.67 46.61
N ALA A 18 0.04 -7.54 46.16
CA ALA A 18 -0.31 -6.68 45.03
C ALA A 18 -0.04 -5.20 45.35
N ILE A 19 -0.29 -4.77 46.59
CA ILE A 19 0.00 -3.43 47.07
C ILE A 19 1.51 -3.19 47.09
N ILE A 20 2.29 -4.09 47.69
CA ILE A 20 3.76 -3.99 47.75
C ILE A 20 4.38 -3.96 46.34
N LYS A 21 3.89 -4.81 45.42
CA LYS A 21 4.35 -4.81 44.01
C LYS A 21 4.00 -3.52 43.29
N ARG A 22 2.92 -2.82 43.66
CA ARG A 22 2.54 -1.53 43.08
C ARG A 22 3.37 -0.40 43.67
N GLU A 23 3.58 -0.38 44.98
CA GLU A 23 4.43 0.61 45.67
C GLU A 23 5.86 0.57 45.15
N ARG A 24 6.44 -0.62 44.98
CA ARG A 24 7.76 -0.79 44.36
C ARG A 24 7.85 -0.23 42.94
N ARG A 25 6.75 -0.23 42.16
CA ARG A 25 6.71 0.38 40.81
C ARG A 25 6.50 1.88 40.83
N VAL A 26 6.02 2.46 41.93
CA VAL A 26 5.86 3.91 42.06
C VAL A 26 7.21 4.57 42.35
N VAL A 27 8.08 3.87 43.08
CA VAL A 27 9.41 4.37 43.48
C VAL A 27 10.56 3.80 42.65
N GLU A 28 10.28 3.00 41.61
CA GLU A 28 11.32 2.41 40.75
C GLU A 28 12.05 3.50 39.95
N THR A 29 13.36 3.31 39.78
CA THR A 29 14.16 4.14 38.87
C THR A 29 13.82 3.83 37.41
N ASP A 30 14.17 4.74 36.49
CA ASP A 30 13.96 4.50 35.05
C ASP A 30 14.69 3.24 34.55
N GLU A 31 15.86 2.93 35.10
CA GLU A 31 16.61 1.71 34.77
C GLU A 31 15.92 0.45 35.26
N GLU A 32 15.38 0.46 36.49
CA GLU A 32 14.62 -0.66 37.04
C GLU A 32 13.30 -0.87 36.29
N ARG A 33 12.61 0.23 35.94
CA ARG A 33 11.42 0.22 35.08
C ARG A 33 11.73 -0.36 33.71
N SER A 34 12.82 0.08 33.09
CA SER A 34 13.26 -0.38 31.78
C SER A 34 13.57 -1.89 31.80
N ARG A 35 14.34 -2.37 32.78
CA ARG A 35 14.64 -3.80 32.97
C ARG A 35 13.37 -4.63 33.19
N ARG A 36 12.43 -4.14 34.01
CA ARG A 36 11.16 -4.82 34.26
C ARG A 36 10.30 -4.91 33.00
N LEU A 37 10.16 -3.81 32.25
CA LEU A 37 9.39 -3.77 31.00
C LEU A 37 10.05 -4.64 29.92
N SER A 38 11.37 -4.63 29.81
CA SER A 38 12.13 -5.50 28.91
C SER A 38 11.87 -6.98 29.22
N THR A 39 11.94 -7.37 30.50
CA THR A 39 11.63 -8.74 30.93
C THR A 39 10.19 -9.15 30.60
N MET A 40 9.22 -8.25 30.78
CA MET A 40 7.82 -8.50 30.42
C MET A 40 7.61 -8.60 28.90
N ALA A 41 8.32 -7.78 28.12
CA ALA A 41 8.28 -7.82 26.66
C ALA A 41 8.87 -9.13 26.13
N GLN A 42 10.01 -9.57 26.68
CA GLN A 42 10.64 -10.84 26.31
C GLN A 42 9.72 -12.03 26.59
N ARG A 43 9.15 -12.14 27.80
CA ARG A 43 8.15 -13.17 28.12
C ARG A 43 6.92 -13.13 27.23
N GLY A 44 6.59 -11.97 26.65
CA GLY A 44 5.53 -11.84 25.67
C GLY A 44 5.93 -12.29 24.27
N LEU A 45 7.21 -12.15 23.90
CA LEU A 45 7.76 -12.71 22.67
C LEU A 45 7.86 -14.23 22.75
N ASP A 46 8.39 -14.76 23.86
CA ASP A 46 8.57 -16.20 24.07
C ASP A 46 7.22 -16.93 23.98
N ARG A 47 6.19 -16.42 24.68
CA ARG A 47 4.82 -16.95 24.58
C ARG A 47 4.26 -16.92 23.16
N ARG A 48 4.58 -15.89 22.37
CA ARG A 48 4.13 -15.78 20.97
C ARG A 48 4.89 -16.71 20.04
N ALA A 49 6.15 -17.03 20.35
CA ALA A 49 6.94 -17.98 19.59
C ALA A 49 6.46 -19.43 19.81
N GLU A 50 5.91 -19.71 20.99
CA GLU A 50 5.34 -21.01 21.37
C GLU A 50 3.85 -21.17 20.99
N GLU A 51 3.18 -20.12 20.47
CA GLU A 51 1.78 -20.19 20.05
C GLU A 51 1.62 -21.09 18.81
N THR A 52 0.70 -22.05 18.89
CA THR A 52 0.25 -22.83 17.73
C THR A 52 -0.74 -22.03 16.86
N GLU A 53 -1.10 -22.55 15.68
CA GLU A 53 -1.93 -21.80 14.71
C GLU A 53 -3.31 -21.41 15.26
N GLU A 54 -4.01 -22.32 15.96
CA GLU A 54 -5.32 -22.05 16.53
C GLU A 54 -5.34 -20.89 17.55
N PRO A 55 -4.52 -20.89 18.63
CA PRO A 55 -4.47 -19.78 19.57
C PRO A 55 -3.95 -18.48 18.92
N SER A 56 -3.02 -18.57 17.96
CA SER A 56 -2.55 -17.40 17.20
C SER A 56 -3.69 -16.77 16.38
N ASN A 57 -4.45 -17.59 15.65
CA ASN A 57 -5.57 -17.15 14.83
C ASN A 57 -6.71 -16.58 15.68
N SER A 58 -7.05 -17.22 16.81
CA SER A 58 -8.03 -16.69 17.77
C SER A 58 -7.60 -15.32 18.31
N ARG A 59 -6.34 -15.17 18.74
CA ARG A 59 -5.81 -13.89 19.23
C ARG A 59 -5.83 -12.80 18.15
N LEU A 60 -5.43 -13.12 16.92
CA LEU A 60 -5.45 -12.17 15.80
C LEU A 60 -6.88 -11.78 15.42
N SER A 61 -7.82 -12.72 15.45
CA SER A 61 -9.24 -12.46 15.23
C SER A 61 -9.80 -11.50 16.29
N ASP A 62 -9.54 -11.75 17.58
CA ASP A 62 -9.98 -10.88 18.67
C ASP A 62 -9.38 -9.47 18.59
N MET A 63 -8.14 -9.35 18.10
CA MET A 63 -7.48 -8.06 17.86
C MET A 63 -8.09 -7.33 16.67
N ALA A 64 -8.40 -8.05 15.59
CA ALA A 64 -9.04 -7.51 14.41
C ALA A 64 -10.45 -7.01 14.73
N GLN A 65 -11.26 -7.81 15.45
CA GLN A 65 -12.61 -7.46 15.87
C GLN A 65 -12.61 -6.20 16.74
N ARG A 66 -11.82 -6.16 17.81
CA ARG A 66 -11.68 -4.95 18.65
C ARG A 66 -11.19 -3.74 17.85
N GLY A 67 -10.38 -3.98 16.82
CA GLY A 67 -9.93 -2.94 15.90
C GLY A 67 -11.08 -2.39 15.04
N GLN A 68 -12.00 -3.23 14.59
CA GLN A 68 -13.18 -2.80 13.85
C GLN A 68 -14.20 -2.09 14.73
N GLU A 69 -14.47 -2.60 15.93
CA GLU A 69 -15.36 -1.97 16.92
C GLU A 69 -14.90 -0.54 17.22
N ARG A 70 -13.61 -0.34 17.54
CA ARG A 70 -13.06 1.00 17.75
C ARG A 70 -13.21 1.92 16.53
N ARG A 71 -13.07 1.40 15.31
CA ARG A 71 -13.22 2.20 14.07
C ARG A 71 -14.68 2.54 13.78
N ALA A 72 -15.61 1.67 14.15
CA ALA A 72 -17.04 1.91 13.99
C ALA A 72 -17.53 3.00 14.95
N GLU A 73 -16.92 3.10 16.12
CA GLU A 73 -17.21 4.11 17.15
C GLU A 73 -16.43 5.42 16.97
N GLU A 74 -15.54 5.52 15.98
CA GLU A 74 -14.76 6.74 15.73
C GLU A 74 -15.66 7.90 15.28
N THR A 75 -15.49 9.06 15.91
CA THR A 75 -16.02 10.32 15.38
C THR A 75 -15.33 10.70 14.06
N GLU A 76 -15.97 11.52 13.23
CA GLU A 76 -15.36 12.01 11.99
C GLU A 76 -14.01 12.70 12.21
N GLU A 77 -13.89 13.48 13.29
CA GLU A 77 -12.64 14.16 13.63
C GLU A 77 -11.53 13.16 14.00
N GLN A 78 -11.83 12.16 14.83
CA GLN A 78 -10.88 11.11 15.17
C GLN A 78 -10.46 10.30 13.93
N ARG A 79 -11.42 9.98 13.05
CA ARG A 79 -11.16 9.31 11.78
C ARG A 79 -10.25 10.14 10.88
N ASN A 80 -10.52 11.43 10.74
CA ASN A 80 -9.73 12.35 9.92
C ASN A 80 -8.30 12.49 10.47
N ARG A 81 -8.13 12.66 11.79
CA ARG A 81 -6.80 12.66 12.43
C ARG A 81 -6.06 11.35 12.19
N ARG A 82 -6.73 10.19 12.35
CA ARG A 82 -6.12 8.87 12.09
C ARG A 82 -5.69 8.72 10.63
N LEU A 83 -6.54 9.11 9.67
CA LEU A 83 -6.22 9.08 8.24
C LEU A 83 -5.06 10.01 7.91
N ALA A 84 -5.01 11.21 8.51
CA ALA A 84 -3.91 12.15 8.33
C ALA A 84 -2.57 11.58 8.81
N VAL A 85 -2.53 11.00 10.02
CA VAL A 85 -1.32 10.36 10.56
C VAL A 85 -0.88 9.17 9.70
N MET A 86 -1.81 8.34 9.21
CA MET A 86 -1.47 7.25 8.30
C MET A 86 -0.95 7.75 6.95
N GLY A 87 -1.53 8.83 6.43
CA GLY A 87 -1.09 9.51 5.21
C GLY A 87 0.34 10.03 5.33
N GLN A 88 0.63 10.77 6.42
CA GLN A 88 1.97 11.28 6.73
C GLN A 88 3.00 10.16 6.85
N ARG A 89 2.71 9.11 7.63
CA ARG A 89 3.61 7.96 7.76
C ARG A 89 3.85 7.24 6.42
N SER A 90 2.85 7.20 5.55
CA SER A 90 2.98 6.62 4.20
C SER A 90 3.87 7.47 3.30
N GLN A 91 3.72 8.79 3.36
CA GLN A 91 4.59 9.73 2.64
C GLN A 91 6.04 9.64 3.14
N GLN A 92 6.24 9.57 4.45
CA GLN A 92 7.57 9.39 5.04
C GLN A 92 8.22 8.09 4.55
N ARG A 93 7.51 6.95 4.62
CA ARG A 93 8.04 5.68 4.08
C ARG A 93 8.39 5.77 2.60
N ARG A 94 7.58 6.47 1.78
CA ARG A 94 7.87 6.66 0.35
C ARG A 94 9.05 7.59 0.09
N ALA A 95 9.32 8.54 0.98
CA ALA A 95 10.48 9.43 0.89
C ALA A 95 11.77 8.70 1.27
N GLU A 96 11.68 7.70 2.16
CA GLU A 96 12.78 6.85 2.61
C GLU A 96 12.96 5.57 1.74
N GLU A 97 12.13 5.38 0.70
CA GLU A 97 12.24 4.24 -0.22
C GLU A 97 13.52 4.30 -1.05
N THR A 98 14.24 3.18 -1.14
CA THR A 98 15.29 2.98 -2.14
C THR A 98 14.69 2.85 -3.55
N ASP A 99 15.50 3.09 -4.59
CA ASP A 99 15.05 2.94 -5.98
C ASP A 99 14.54 1.53 -6.30
N GLU A 100 15.17 0.49 -5.75
CA GLU A 100 14.72 -0.90 -5.90
C GLU A 100 13.34 -1.13 -5.27
N GLN A 101 13.14 -0.65 -4.03
CA GLN A 101 11.84 -0.74 -3.35
C GLN A 101 10.76 0.03 -4.10
N ARG A 102 11.09 1.23 -4.60
CA ARG A 102 10.19 2.05 -5.40
C ARG A 102 9.81 1.34 -6.71
N ASN A 103 10.78 0.78 -7.41
CA ASN A 103 10.56 0.06 -8.67
C ASN A 103 9.71 -1.20 -8.46
N SER A 104 10.01 -1.98 -7.42
CA SER A 104 9.22 -3.15 -7.03
C SER A 104 7.77 -2.76 -6.70
N ARG A 105 7.57 -1.70 -5.89
CA ARG A 105 6.24 -1.19 -5.56
C ARG A 105 5.47 -0.74 -6.82
N LEU A 106 6.11 -0.02 -7.73
CA LEU A 106 5.49 0.43 -8.98
C LEU A 106 5.15 -0.75 -9.90
N ALA A 107 6.01 -1.77 -9.97
CA ALA A 107 5.75 -2.99 -10.73
C ALA A 107 4.52 -3.73 -10.20
N VAL A 108 4.42 -3.93 -8.88
CA VAL A 108 3.25 -4.56 -8.24
C VAL A 108 1.97 -3.75 -8.48
N MET A 109 2.03 -2.42 -8.35
CA MET A 109 0.89 -1.54 -8.66
C MET A 109 0.46 -1.62 -10.13
N GLY A 110 1.43 -1.67 -11.04
CA GLY A 110 1.21 -1.84 -12.47
C GLY A 110 0.53 -3.16 -12.79
N GLN A 111 1.07 -4.28 -12.30
CA GLN A 111 0.51 -5.62 -12.45
C GLN A 111 -0.93 -5.69 -11.94
N ARG A 112 -1.18 -5.23 -10.71
CA ARG A 112 -2.54 -5.19 -10.13
C ARG A 112 -3.50 -4.33 -10.95
N SER A 113 -3.02 -3.23 -11.54
CA SER A 113 -3.85 -2.43 -12.43
C SER A 113 -4.18 -3.16 -13.73
N GLN A 114 -3.27 -3.94 -14.29
CA GLN A 114 -3.53 -4.70 -15.51
C GLN A 114 -4.48 -5.86 -15.24
N GLN A 115 -4.31 -6.57 -14.12
CA GLN A 115 -5.26 -7.61 -13.68
C GLN A 115 -6.68 -7.05 -13.56
N LYS A 116 -6.84 -5.92 -12.86
CA LYS A 116 -8.16 -5.26 -12.75
C LYS A 116 -8.74 -4.87 -14.11
N ARG A 117 -7.93 -4.41 -15.07
CA ARG A 117 -8.41 -4.07 -16.43
C ARG A 117 -8.78 -5.30 -17.24
N ALA A 118 -8.13 -6.44 -17.00
CA ALA A 118 -8.46 -7.70 -17.66
C ALA A 118 -9.77 -8.30 -17.11
N GLU A 119 -10.08 -8.01 -15.85
CA GLU A 119 -11.30 -8.45 -15.16
C GLU A 119 -12.48 -7.46 -15.31
N GLU A 120 -12.27 -6.29 -15.94
CA GLU A 120 -13.31 -5.27 -16.15
C GLU A 120 -14.44 -5.83 -17.05
N THR A 121 -15.69 -5.58 -16.66
CA THR A 121 -16.82 -5.78 -17.57
C THR A 121 -16.81 -4.72 -18.67
N GLU A 122 -17.48 -4.98 -19.80
CA GLU A 122 -17.58 -4.00 -20.89
C GLU A 122 -18.22 -2.67 -20.43
N GLU A 123 -19.21 -2.71 -19.55
CA GLU A 123 -19.81 -1.50 -18.95
C GLU A 123 -18.79 -0.72 -18.10
N GLN A 124 -18.02 -1.41 -17.26
CA GLN A 124 -16.98 -0.78 -16.44
C GLN A 124 -15.88 -0.17 -17.32
N ARG A 125 -15.47 -0.89 -18.37
CA ARG A 125 -14.50 -0.41 -19.36
C ARG A 125 -15.00 0.83 -20.08
N ASN A 126 -16.24 0.82 -20.57
CA ASN A 126 -16.86 1.95 -21.27
C ASN A 126 -16.99 3.17 -20.36
N SER A 127 -17.44 2.97 -19.11
CA SER A 127 -17.49 4.03 -18.10
C SER A 127 -16.11 4.63 -17.82
N ARG A 128 -15.09 3.79 -17.64
CA ARG A 128 -13.70 4.24 -17.44
C ARG A 128 -13.17 5.03 -18.64
N LEU A 129 -13.40 4.54 -19.86
CA LEU A 129 -12.98 5.23 -21.09
C LEU A 129 -13.68 6.58 -21.25
N ALA A 130 -14.98 6.65 -20.95
CA ALA A 130 -15.74 7.89 -20.98
C ALA A 130 -15.18 8.93 -19.99
N ILE A 131 -14.92 8.53 -18.74
CA ILE A 131 -14.33 9.40 -17.71
C ILE A 131 -12.93 9.88 -18.15
N MET A 132 -12.11 9.01 -18.72
CA MET A 132 -10.78 9.39 -19.20
C MET A 132 -10.85 10.36 -20.38
N ALA A 133 -11.79 10.15 -21.30
CA ALA A 133 -12.01 11.03 -22.44
C ALA A 133 -12.47 12.41 -21.98
N GLN A 134 -13.45 12.48 -21.07
CA GLN A 134 -13.94 13.72 -20.49
C GLN A 134 -12.83 14.51 -19.79
N ARG A 135 -12.10 13.87 -18.86
CA ARG A 135 -10.95 14.49 -18.18
C ARG A 135 -9.87 14.93 -19.17
N GLY A 136 -9.73 14.20 -20.27
CA GLY A 136 -8.82 14.57 -21.35
C GLY A 136 -9.25 15.84 -22.08
N GLN A 137 -10.55 16.07 -22.24
CA GLN A 137 -11.06 17.32 -22.83
C GLN A 137 -10.97 18.48 -21.84
N GLU A 138 -11.33 18.28 -20.58
CA GLU A 138 -11.21 19.29 -19.52
C GLU A 138 -9.77 19.82 -19.43
N ARG A 139 -8.77 18.93 -19.35
CA ARG A 139 -7.35 19.33 -19.35
C ARG A 139 -6.90 20.09 -20.60
N ARG A 140 -7.55 19.87 -21.75
CA ARG A 140 -7.23 20.59 -23.00
C ARG A 140 -7.89 21.96 -23.04
N ALA A 141 -9.07 22.09 -22.44
CA ALA A 141 -9.80 23.34 -22.34
C ALA A 141 -9.15 24.28 -21.31
N GLU A 142 -8.65 23.74 -20.21
CA GLU A 142 -7.96 24.49 -19.15
C GLU A 142 -6.47 24.77 -19.46
N GLY A 143 -5.91 24.15 -20.49
CA GLY A 143 -4.49 24.26 -20.82
C GLY A 143 -4.11 25.62 -21.39
N THR A 144 -2.88 26.07 -21.11
CA THR A 144 -2.35 27.33 -21.68
C THR A 144 -2.00 27.18 -23.16
N ASP A 145 -1.88 28.30 -23.89
CA ASP A 145 -1.48 28.28 -25.30
C ASP A 145 -0.08 27.67 -25.51
N GLU A 146 0.85 27.87 -24.58
CA GLU A 146 2.17 27.23 -24.61
C GLU A 146 2.08 25.71 -24.46
N GLN A 147 1.24 25.21 -23.54
CA GLN A 147 0.99 23.78 -23.38
C GLN A 147 0.32 23.20 -24.63
N ARG A 148 -0.61 23.95 -25.24
CA ARG A 148 -1.26 23.59 -26.50
C ARG A 148 -0.24 23.50 -27.64
N ASN A 149 0.61 24.51 -27.80
CA ASN A 149 1.63 24.57 -28.85
C ASN A 149 2.69 23.48 -28.68
N SER A 150 3.13 23.23 -27.44
CA SER A 150 4.05 22.13 -27.13
C SER A 150 3.45 20.77 -27.49
N ARG A 151 2.18 20.54 -27.13
CA ARG A 151 1.46 19.30 -27.48
C ARG A 151 1.29 19.13 -28.99
N LEU A 152 0.91 20.18 -29.71
CA LEU A 152 0.77 20.14 -31.17
C LEU A 152 2.12 19.89 -31.85
N SER A 153 3.18 20.51 -31.36
CA SER A 153 4.54 20.30 -31.85
C SER A 153 4.98 18.85 -31.66
N ALA A 154 4.74 18.27 -30.49
CA ALA A 154 5.03 16.86 -30.22
C ALA A 154 4.24 15.92 -31.14
N MET A 155 2.96 16.20 -31.38
CA MET A 155 2.14 15.42 -32.33
C MET A 155 2.68 15.50 -33.76
N LEU A 156 3.10 16.68 -34.21
CA LEU A 156 3.69 16.88 -35.53
C LEU A 156 5.03 16.14 -35.66
N GLN A 157 5.89 16.18 -34.65
CA GLN A 157 7.15 15.42 -34.66
C GLN A 157 6.91 13.92 -34.72
N HIS A 158 6.05 13.39 -33.85
CA HIS A 158 5.70 11.97 -33.87
C HIS A 158 5.08 11.56 -35.23
N GLY A 159 4.28 12.43 -35.84
CA GLY A 159 3.75 12.21 -37.19
C GLY A 159 4.84 12.16 -38.27
N ARG A 160 5.84 13.04 -38.19
CA ARG A 160 7.00 13.04 -39.09
C ARG A 160 7.86 11.79 -38.92
N GLU A 161 8.21 11.45 -37.68
CA GLU A 161 8.99 10.24 -37.36
C GLU A 161 8.32 8.97 -37.88
N ARG A 162 7.00 8.84 -37.70
CA ARG A 162 6.27 7.69 -38.24
C ARG A 162 6.33 7.60 -39.76
N ARG A 163 6.27 8.73 -40.47
CA ARG A 163 6.41 8.75 -41.94
C ARG A 163 7.82 8.37 -42.36
N LEU A 164 8.84 8.88 -41.67
CA LEU A 164 10.23 8.54 -41.92
C LEU A 164 10.49 7.04 -41.72
N ASN A 165 10.03 6.45 -40.61
CA ASN A 165 10.19 5.02 -40.34
C ASN A 165 9.55 4.13 -41.42
N VAL A 166 8.42 4.56 -42.00
CA VAL A 166 7.77 3.83 -43.11
C VAL A 166 8.63 3.91 -44.38
N ILE A 167 9.15 5.10 -44.71
CA ILE A 167 10.00 5.31 -45.88
C ILE A 167 11.32 4.55 -45.75
N GLU A 168 11.95 4.60 -44.58
CA GLU A 168 13.19 3.86 -44.30
C GLU A 168 12.98 2.36 -44.39
N GLY A 169 11.87 1.82 -43.86
CA GLY A 169 11.51 0.41 -44.00
C GLY A 169 11.29 0.00 -45.45
N GLN A 170 10.63 0.85 -46.25
CA GLN A 170 10.43 0.62 -47.68
C GLN A 170 11.76 0.61 -48.45
N ASN A 171 12.64 1.57 -48.18
CA ASN A 171 13.96 1.65 -48.79
C ASN A 171 14.82 0.42 -48.43
N HIS A 172 14.80 -0.01 -47.16
CA HIS A 172 15.54 -1.18 -46.71
C HIS A 172 15.08 -2.45 -47.45
N TYR A 173 13.77 -2.64 -47.61
CA TYR A 173 13.20 -3.75 -48.36
C TYR A 173 13.63 -3.72 -49.84
N GLN A 174 13.56 -2.56 -50.50
CA GLN A 174 13.96 -2.42 -51.91
C GLN A 174 15.46 -2.71 -52.13
N ILE A 175 16.30 -2.29 -51.20
CA ILE A 175 17.74 -2.58 -51.26
C ILE A 175 17.98 -4.08 -51.08
N GLN A 176 17.34 -4.72 -50.09
CA GLN A 176 17.47 -6.16 -49.89
C GLN A 176 17.02 -6.97 -51.12
N THR A 177 15.88 -6.62 -51.73
CA THR A 177 15.38 -7.32 -52.92
C THR A 177 16.30 -7.15 -54.11
N PHE A 178 16.90 -5.96 -54.30
CA PHE A 178 17.88 -5.72 -55.35
C PHE A 178 19.13 -6.60 -55.19
N TYR A 179 19.70 -6.67 -53.99
CA TYR A 179 20.88 -7.51 -53.75
C TYR A 179 20.57 -9.01 -53.82
N ALA A 180 19.41 -9.45 -53.33
CA ALA A 180 18.98 -10.85 -53.42
C ALA A 180 18.75 -11.29 -54.89
N ALA A 181 18.10 -10.45 -55.71
CA ALA A 181 17.93 -10.74 -57.14
C ALA A 181 19.27 -10.82 -57.88
N ARG A 182 20.24 -9.98 -57.51
CA ARG A 182 21.58 -9.97 -58.09
C ARG A 182 22.41 -11.22 -57.72
N THR A 183 22.18 -11.82 -56.56
CA THR A 183 22.86 -13.07 -56.17
C THR A 183 22.33 -14.31 -56.89
N VAL A 184 21.11 -14.28 -57.43
CA VAL A 184 20.49 -15.43 -58.13
C VAL A 184 20.82 -15.43 -59.64
N LEU A 185 21.28 -14.30 -60.18
CA LEU A 185 21.63 -14.11 -61.60
C LEU A 185 23.12 -14.32 -61.92
N ASN A 186 23.94 -14.76 -60.95
CA ASN A 186 25.33 -15.21 -61.14
C ASN A 186 25.43 -16.70 -60.82
#